data_AF-A0A8K0N3V3-F1
#
_entry.id   AF-A0A8K0N3V3-F1
#
_cell.length_a   1.000
_cell.length_b   1.000
_cell.length_c   1.000
_cell.angle_alpha   90.00
_cell.angle_beta   90.00
_cell.angle_gamma   90.00
#
_symmetry.space_group_name_H-M   'P 1'
#
loop_
_entity.id
_entity.type
_entity.pdbx_description
1 polymer ?
#
loop_
_entity_poly.entity_id
_entity_poly.type
_entity_poly.pdbx_seq_one_letter_code
_entity_poly.pdbx_strand_id
1 'polypeptide(L)'
;MEKEPEELLCEAAAAGDSARIQDLLAAGTDPSYFDSQGMTPLMHAARHGRADAVLRLLAAGAPWNALSPSGLSAGDLAMEHSHQDAFDALLNAAIQAELVLGTIARADRKNGDGDGGGSNYVEERVAFSEDKLMDSESKAVMMAWERPLMEAHARAICGSGGGGRVLNIGFGMGLVDEAIQRYKLLEHTIVEAHPEVYDRMLRLGWGEKGNVKIVFGRWQDVLPQLGSYDGRIYSLSI
;
A
#
# COMPACT_ATOMS: atom_id res chain seq x y z
N MET A 1 14.48 23.11 29.85
CA MET A 1 14.38 23.18 28.39
C MET A 1 12.98 22.70 28.07
N GLU A 2 12.15 23.53 27.43
CA GLU A 2 10.84 23.07 26.95
C GLU A 2 11.09 22.01 25.88
N LYS A 3 10.32 20.92 25.90
CA LYS A 3 10.41 19.88 24.87
C LYS A 3 9.77 20.42 23.59
N GLU A 4 10.38 20.10 22.46
CA GLU A 4 9.83 20.48 21.15
C GLU A 4 8.45 19.81 20.94
N PRO A 5 7.50 20.46 20.25
CA PRO A 5 6.16 19.92 20.00
C PRO A 5 6.16 18.52 19.37
N GLU A 6 7.14 18.24 18.51
CA GLU A 6 7.31 16.95 17.84
C GLU A 6 7.72 15.84 18.81
N GLU A 7 8.60 16.14 19.78
CA GLU A 7 8.94 15.19 20.85
C GLU A 7 7.70 14.89 21.72
N LEU A 8 6.88 15.91 21.99
CA LEU A 8 5.62 15.73 22.72
C LEU A 8 4.62 14.87 21.93
N LEU A 9 4.65 14.91 20.60
CA LEU A 9 3.80 14.09 19.74
C LEU A 9 4.22 12.62 19.79
N CYS A 10 5.54 12.34 19.76
CA CYS A 10 6.06 10.98 19.97
C CYS A 10 5.67 10.41 21.35
N GLU A 11 5.76 11.22 22.41
CA GLU A 11 5.36 10.81 23.76
C GLU A 11 3.85 10.53 23.87
N ALA A 12 3.02 11.41 23.30
CA ALA A 12 1.58 11.22 23.26
C ALA A 12 1.21 9.96 22.47
N ALA A 13 1.90 9.70 21.35
CA ALA A 13 1.73 8.52 20.53
C ALA A 13 2.07 7.22 21.28
N ALA A 14 3.22 7.17 21.98
CA ALA A 14 3.62 6.03 22.80
C ALA A 14 2.63 5.78 23.97
N ALA A 15 2.14 6.85 24.59
CA ALA A 15 1.15 6.79 25.67
C ALA A 15 -0.26 6.39 25.18
N GLY A 16 -0.55 6.59 23.89
CA GLY A 16 -1.91 6.44 23.35
C GLY A 16 -2.84 7.61 23.72
N ASP A 17 -2.29 8.77 24.09
CA ASP A 17 -3.04 9.96 24.48
C ASP A 17 -3.65 10.64 23.25
N SER A 18 -4.78 10.09 22.83
CA SER A 18 -5.55 10.52 21.68
C SER A 18 -5.89 12.01 21.68
N ALA A 19 -6.22 12.58 22.84
CA ALA A 19 -6.59 13.99 22.95
C ALA A 19 -5.37 14.87 22.70
N ARG A 20 -4.25 14.55 23.35
CA ARG A 20 -3.00 15.29 23.17
C ARG A 20 -2.44 15.18 21.75
N ILE A 21 -2.56 14.02 21.12
CA ILE A 21 -2.21 13.84 19.71
C ILE A 21 -3.03 14.79 18.83
N GLN A 22 -4.36 14.87 19.04
CA GLN A 22 -5.20 15.78 18.26
C GLN A 22 -4.83 17.24 18.46
N ASP A 23 -4.59 17.67 19.71
CA ASP A 23 -4.24 19.05 20.01
C ASP A 23 -2.91 19.46 19.36
N LEU A 24 -1.90 18.59 19.40
CA LEU A 24 -0.59 18.84 18.78
C LEU A 24 -0.69 18.89 17.25
N LEU A 25 -1.41 17.95 16.64
CA LEU A 25 -1.62 17.94 15.19
C LEU A 25 -2.43 19.17 14.73
N ALA A 26 -3.43 19.60 15.51
CA ALA A 26 -4.20 20.82 15.23
C ALA A 26 -3.36 22.09 15.36
N ALA A 27 -2.31 22.07 16.20
CA ALA A 27 -1.33 23.15 16.30
C ALA A 27 -0.30 23.14 15.14
N GLY A 28 -0.38 22.16 14.23
CA GLY A 28 0.48 22.06 13.05
C GLY A 28 1.78 21.28 13.28
N THR A 29 1.89 20.51 14.36
CA THR A 29 3.05 19.63 14.59
C THR A 29 3.17 18.59 13.47
N ASP A 30 4.37 18.41 12.93
CA ASP A 30 4.64 17.51 11.82
C ASP A 30 4.58 16.02 12.28
N PRO A 31 3.63 15.22 11.76
CA PRO A 31 3.54 13.79 12.10
C PRO A 31 4.61 12.91 11.44
N SER A 32 5.40 13.45 10.51
CA SER A 32 6.50 12.74 9.82
C SER A 32 7.85 12.87 10.50
N TYR A 33 7.92 13.65 11.59
CA TYR A 33 9.13 13.87 12.36
C TYR A 33 9.79 12.58 12.84
N PHE A 34 11.13 12.55 12.82
CA PHE A 34 11.94 11.49 13.40
C PHE A 34 12.59 12.00 14.68
N ASP A 35 12.37 11.29 15.79
CA ASP A 35 12.99 11.62 17.06
C ASP A 35 14.49 11.26 17.13
N SER A 36 15.10 11.49 18.29
CA SER A 36 16.52 11.15 18.53
C SER A 36 16.85 9.65 18.41
N GLN A 37 15.85 8.76 18.43
CA GLN A 37 15.99 7.33 18.19
C GLN A 37 15.76 6.96 16.72
N GLY A 38 15.47 7.93 15.85
CA GLY A 38 15.10 7.71 14.46
C GLY A 38 13.70 7.11 14.31
N MET A 39 12.80 7.37 15.24
CA MET A 39 11.44 6.82 15.24
C MET A 39 10.42 7.92 15.00
N THR A 40 9.39 7.61 14.22
CA THR A 40 8.25 8.52 14.01
C THR A 40 7.19 8.36 15.11
N PRO A 41 6.30 9.35 15.32
CA PRO A 41 5.15 9.18 16.21
C PRO A 41 4.33 7.93 15.89
N LEU A 42 4.14 7.61 14.60
CA LEU A 42 3.38 6.44 14.17
C LEU A 42 4.07 5.14 14.58
N MET A 43 5.40 5.06 14.48
CA MET A 43 6.18 3.91 14.95
C MET A 43 6.07 3.74 16.46
N HIS A 44 6.10 4.83 17.23
CA HIS A 44 5.88 4.78 18.69
C HIS A 44 4.48 4.26 19.04
N ALA A 45 3.43 4.78 18.39
CA ALA A 45 2.07 4.29 18.59
C ALA A 45 1.95 2.78 18.27
N ALA A 46 2.53 2.34 17.16
CA ALA A 46 2.47 0.95 16.73
C ALA A 46 3.27 0.00 17.64
N ARG A 47 4.49 0.37 18.00
CA ARG A 47 5.35 -0.36 18.93
C ARG A 47 4.70 -0.58 20.30
N HIS A 48 3.86 0.36 20.74
CA HIS A 48 3.14 0.29 22.03
C HIS A 48 1.68 -0.17 21.89
N GLY A 49 1.26 -0.59 20.70
CA GLY A 49 -0.07 -1.16 20.46
C GLY A 49 -1.22 -0.15 20.60
N ARG A 50 -0.97 1.12 20.34
CA ARG A 50 -1.94 2.21 20.51
C ARG A 50 -2.76 2.39 19.23
N ALA A 51 -3.71 1.48 18.98
CA ALA A 51 -4.52 1.47 17.75
C ALA A 51 -5.24 2.81 17.47
N ASP A 52 -5.83 3.45 18.48
CA ASP A 52 -6.48 4.76 18.31
C ASP A 52 -5.49 5.87 17.93
N ALA A 53 -4.29 5.86 18.53
CA ALA A 53 -3.23 6.81 18.19
C ALA A 53 -2.73 6.59 16.75
N VAL A 54 -2.57 5.33 16.35
CA VAL A 54 -2.25 4.93 14.97
C VAL A 54 -3.27 5.53 14.00
N LEU A 55 -4.57 5.33 14.23
CA LEU A 55 -5.63 5.85 13.35
C LEU A 55 -5.59 7.38 13.22
N ARG A 56 -5.34 8.09 14.33
CA ARG A 56 -5.28 9.56 14.35
C ARG A 56 -4.08 10.11 13.60
N LEU A 57 -2.91 9.49 13.80
CA LEU A 57 -1.69 9.88 13.11
C LEU A 57 -1.80 9.63 11.60
N LEU A 58 -2.37 8.48 11.20
CA LEU A 58 -2.63 8.17 9.79
C LEU A 58 -3.64 9.14 9.16
N ALA A 59 -4.72 9.48 9.87
CA ALA A 59 -5.70 10.47 9.42
C ALA A 59 -5.09 11.88 9.25
N ALA A 60 -4.01 12.17 9.96
CA ALA A 60 -3.23 13.40 9.83
C ALA A 60 -2.09 13.31 8.81
N GLY A 61 -1.98 12.21 8.05
CA GLY A 61 -1.00 12.05 6.99
C GLY A 61 0.36 11.53 7.43
N ALA A 62 0.47 10.92 8.61
CA ALA A 62 1.72 10.26 9.03
C ALA A 62 2.13 9.17 8.00
N PRO A 63 3.40 9.14 7.56
CA PRO A 63 3.86 8.17 6.57
C PRO A 63 3.88 6.75 7.17
N TRP A 64 3.03 5.87 6.66
CA TRP A 64 2.91 4.49 7.14
C TRP A 64 4.10 3.59 6.77
N ASN A 65 4.82 3.95 5.71
CA ASN A 65 5.94 3.21 5.14
C ASN A 65 7.33 3.75 5.55
N ALA A 66 7.39 4.71 6.48
CA ALA A 66 8.66 5.17 7.04
C ALA A 66 9.38 4.00 7.74
N LEU A 67 10.71 4.02 7.75
CA LEU A 67 11.55 2.98 8.33
C LEU A 67 12.41 3.51 9.48
N SER A 68 12.50 2.74 10.56
CA SER A 68 13.41 2.99 11.67
C SER A 68 14.88 2.74 11.26
N PRO A 69 15.87 3.09 12.11
CA PRO A 69 17.27 2.77 11.84
C PRO A 69 17.57 1.26 11.74
N SER A 70 16.69 0.41 12.31
CA SER A 70 16.77 -1.04 12.17
C SER A 70 16.04 -1.58 10.93
N GLY A 71 15.50 -0.70 10.09
CA GLY A 71 14.78 -1.04 8.86
C GLY A 71 13.35 -1.53 9.08
N LEU A 72 12.73 -1.20 10.23
CA LEU A 72 11.37 -1.65 10.57
C LEU A 72 10.35 -0.53 10.33
N SER A 73 9.24 -0.87 9.71
CA SER A 73 8.07 0.02 9.60
C SER A 73 7.24 0.03 10.88
N ALA A 74 6.26 0.94 10.96
CA ALA A 74 5.27 0.91 12.05
C ALA A 74 4.51 -0.44 12.10
N GLY A 75 4.20 -1.04 10.95
CA GLY A 75 3.56 -2.36 10.89
C GLY A 75 4.45 -3.48 11.47
N ASP A 76 5.74 -3.47 11.13
CA ASP A 76 6.70 -4.45 11.64
C ASP A 76 6.85 -4.35 13.16
N LEU A 77 6.92 -3.13 13.69
CA LEU A 77 6.99 -2.88 15.13
C LEU A 77 5.73 -3.34 15.87
N ALA A 78 4.54 -3.15 15.29
CA ALA A 78 3.32 -3.70 15.87
C ALA A 78 3.35 -5.24 15.93
N MET A 79 3.86 -5.89 14.88
CA MET A 79 3.97 -7.35 14.82
C MET A 79 5.04 -7.91 15.76
N GLU A 80 6.22 -7.30 15.83
CA GLU A 80 7.32 -7.71 16.72
C GLU A 80 6.86 -7.72 18.19
N HIS A 81 6.00 -6.77 18.55
CA HIS A 81 5.44 -6.62 19.88
C HIS A 81 4.04 -7.27 20.06
N SER A 82 3.56 -8.03 19.06
CA SER A 82 2.28 -8.77 19.10
C SER A 82 1.04 -7.89 19.33
N HIS A 83 1.04 -6.68 18.75
CA HIS A 83 -0.04 -5.71 18.85
C HIS A 83 -0.98 -5.77 17.63
N GLN A 84 -1.80 -6.82 17.56
CA GLN A 84 -2.67 -7.12 16.42
C GLN A 84 -3.61 -5.95 16.07
N ASP A 85 -4.23 -5.30 17.06
CA ASP A 85 -5.18 -4.20 16.79
C ASP A 85 -4.52 -2.99 16.11
N ALA A 86 -3.28 -2.68 16.48
CA ALA A 86 -2.51 -1.60 15.86
C ALA A 86 -2.06 -1.99 14.45
N PHE A 87 -1.67 -3.25 14.25
CA PHE A 87 -1.36 -3.80 12.93
C PHE A 87 -2.58 -3.76 12.01
N ASP A 88 -3.74 -4.21 12.49
CA ASP A 88 -4.99 -4.19 11.73
C ASP A 88 -5.42 -2.76 11.37
N ALA A 89 -5.21 -1.79 12.27
CA ALA A 89 -5.45 -0.38 11.99
C ALA A 89 -4.53 0.16 10.88
N LEU A 90 -3.23 -0.15 10.94
CA LEU A 90 -2.25 0.20 9.89
C LEU A 90 -2.60 -0.43 8.56
N LEU A 91 -2.94 -1.72 8.57
CA LEU A 91 -3.35 -2.49 7.40
C LEU A 91 -4.60 -1.91 6.75
N ASN A 92 -5.64 -1.65 7.54
CA ASN A 92 -6.89 -1.07 7.05
C ASN A 92 -6.68 0.34 6.50
N ALA A 93 -5.86 1.16 7.16
CA ALA A 93 -5.55 2.50 6.68
C ALA A 93 -4.72 2.49 5.38
N ALA A 94 -3.78 1.55 5.24
CA ALA A 94 -3.08 1.33 3.97
C ALA A 94 -4.07 0.96 2.86
N ILE A 95 -4.97 0.01 3.12
CA ILE A 95 -6.06 -0.37 2.19
C ILE A 95 -6.97 0.83 1.84
N GLN A 96 -7.26 1.72 2.79
CA GLN A 96 -8.08 2.91 2.54
C GLN A 96 -7.34 4.00 1.77
N ALA A 97 -6.04 4.21 2.02
CA ALA A 97 -5.20 5.14 1.26
C ALA A 97 -5.12 4.74 -0.22
N GLU A 98 -5.04 3.44 -0.50
CA GLU A 98 -5.12 2.87 -1.86
C GLU A 98 -6.45 3.23 -2.56
N LEU A 99 -7.57 3.20 -1.84
CA LEU A 99 -8.89 3.55 -2.39
C LEU A 99 -9.06 5.05 -2.66
N VAL A 100 -8.45 5.90 -1.82
CA VAL A 100 -8.53 7.37 -1.95
C VAL A 100 -7.62 7.91 -3.04
N LEU A 101 -6.40 7.39 -3.22
CA LEU A 101 -5.53 7.76 -4.35
C LEU A 101 -6.19 7.42 -5.70
N GLY A 102 -6.90 6.29 -5.77
CA GLY A 102 -7.75 5.95 -6.91
C GLY A 102 -8.96 6.88 -7.13
N THR A 103 -9.36 7.69 -6.15
CA THR A 103 -10.42 8.72 -6.28
C THR A 103 -9.88 10.12 -6.57
N ILE A 104 -8.73 10.52 -6.02
CA ILE A 104 -8.12 11.84 -6.23
C ILE A 104 -7.59 11.96 -7.67
N ALA A 105 -7.03 10.88 -8.24
CA ALA A 105 -6.68 10.82 -9.66
C ALA A 105 -7.87 11.07 -10.62
N ARG A 106 -9.12 10.95 -10.12
CA ARG A 106 -10.35 11.28 -10.86
C ARG A 106 -10.80 12.73 -10.65
N ALA A 107 -10.43 13.36 -9.54
CA ALA A 107 -10.82 14.73 -9.20
C ALA A 107 -9.91 15.78 -9.88
N ASP A 108 -8.59 15.51 -9.96
CA ASP A 108 -7.62 16.43 -10.56
C ASP A 108 -7.83 16.62 -12.07
N ARG A 109 -8.45 15.65 -12.75
CA ARG A 109 -8.80 15.76 -14.18
C ARG A 109 -9.96 16.71 -14.49
N LYS A 110 -10.66 17.22 -13.46
CA LYS A 110 -11.82 18.10 -13.67
C LYS A 110 -11.47 19.60 -13.62
N ASN A 111 -10.29 19.98 -13.13
CA ASN A 111 -9.88 21.37 -13.01
C ASN A 111 -8.42 21.59 -13.46
N GLY A 112 -8.22 21.84 -14.75
CA GLY A 112 -7.14 22.72 -15.23
C GLY A 112 -5.83 22.06 -15.69
N ASP A 113 -5.37 22.53 -16.85
CA ASP A 113 -4.14 22.17 -17.55
C ASP A 113 -2.86 22.40 -16.72
N GLY A 114 -1.86 21.53 -16.92
CA GLY A 114 -0.46 21.83 -16.56
C GLY A 114 0.32 20.67 -15.96
N ASP A 115 1.28 20.16 -16.74
CA ASP A 115 2.49 19.39 -16.42
C ASP A 115 2.85 19.18 -14.92
N GLY A 116 3.12 17.92 -14.54
CA GLY A 116 3.48 17.56 -13.17
C GLY A 116 3.83 16.08 -12.96
N GLY A 117 4.97 15.63 -13.51
CA GLY A 117 5.86 14.62 -12.92
C GLY A 117 5.25 13.29 -12.46
N GLY A 118 4.76 12.47 -13.40
CA GLY A 118 4.55 11.04 -13.15
C GLY A 118 5.87 10.27 -13.34
N SER A 119 6.27 9.49 -12.34
CA SER A 119 7.34 8.51 -12.46
C SER A 119 7.14 7.69 -13.74
N ASN A 120 8.19 7.57 -14.55
CA ASN A 120 8.10 7.03 -15.91
C ASN A 120 8.14 5.50 -15.89
N TYR A 121 7.33 4.87 -15.03
CA TYR A 121 7.28 3.41 -14.81
C TYR A 121 7.10 2.61 -16.10
N VAL A 122 6.39 3.16 -17.09
CA VAL A 122 6.15 2.49 -18.38
C VAL A 122 7.39 2.53 -19.29
N GLU A 123 8.32 3.46 -19.07
CA GLU A 123 9.50 3.70 -19.92
C GLU A 123 10.81 3.19 -19.29
N GLU A 124 10.82 2.88 -18.00
CA GLU A 124 12.02 2.44 -17.27
C GLU A 124 12.24 0.93 -17.36
N ARG A 125 13.51 0.50 -17.45
CA ARG A 125 13.87 -0.92 -17.41
C ARG A 125 13.78 -1.43 -15.98
N VAL A 126 13.20 -2.62 -15.78
CA VAL A 126 13.10 -3.24 -14.46
C VAL A 126 13.94 -4.50 -14.35
N ALA A 127 14.59 -4.68 -13.19
CA ALA A 127 15.37 -5.87 -12.88
C ALA A 127 14.60 -6.76 -11.90
N PHE A 128 14.41 -8.02 -12.27
CA PHE A 128 13.77 -9.03 -11.41
C PHE A 128 14.82 -9.94 -10.78
N SER A 129 14.62 -10.27 -9.50
CA SER A 129 15.21 -11.46 -8.86
C SER A 129 14.13 -12.19 -8.06
N GLU A 130 14.44 -13.37 -7.51
CA GLU A 130 13.47 -14.17 -6.73
C GLU A 130 12.80 -13.35 -5.60
N ASP A 131 13.51 -12.38 -5.01
CA ASP A 131 13.06 -11.67 -3.82
C ASP A 131 12.63 -10.21 -4.03
N LYS A 132 12.79 -9.65 -5.24
CA LYS A 132 12.60 -8.20 -5.48
C LYS A 132 12.46 -7.79 -6.94
N LEU A 133 11.71 -6.72 -7.15
CA LEU A 133 11.60 -5.92 -8.36
C LEU A 133 12.32 -4.59 -8.13
N MET A 134 13.26 -4.24 -9.01
CA MET A 134 14.04 -3.00 -8.93
C MET A 134 13.85 -2.18 -10.20
N ASP A 135 13.81 -0.86 -10.05
CA ASP A 135 13.80 0.07 -11.18
C ASP A 135 15.21 0.25 -11.78
N SER A 136 15.30 1.11 -12.78
CA SER A 136 16.54 1.41 -13.51
C SER A 136 17.61 2.10 -12.65
N GLU A 137 17.22 2.66 -11.49
CA GLU A 137 18.10 3.27 -10.50
C GLU A 137 18.46 2.33 -9.35
N SER A 138 18.10 1.03 -9.43
CA SER A 138 18.28 0.03 -8.36
C SER A 138 17.50 0.34 -7.07
N LYS A 139 16.48 1.19 -7.12
CA LYS A 139 15.54 1.34 -6.00
C LYS A 139 14.53 0.20 -6.03
N ALA A 140 14.17 -0.26 -4.84
CA ALA A 140 13.20 -1.34 -4.68
C ALA A 140 11.80 -0.83 -5.02
N VAL A 141 11.19 -1.42 -6.05
CA VAL A 141 9.81 -1.15 -6.48
C VAL A 141 8.83 -2.08 -5.75
N MET A 142 9.22 -3.35 -5.55
CA MET A 142 8.41 -4.33 -4.83
C MET A 142 9.30 -5.44 -4.24
N MET A 143 8.94 -5.99 -3.08
CA MET A 143 9.76 -6.95 -2.34
C MET A 143 8.96 -8.17 -1.88
N ALA A 144 9.60 -9.34 -1.82
CA ALA A 144 8.94 -10.59 -1.41
C ALA A 144 8.41 -10.58 0.04
N TRP A 145 8.92 -9.71 0.92
CA TRP A 145 8.43 -9.57 2.30
C TRP A 145 6.99 -9.07 2.37
N GLU A 146 6.47 -8.46 1.29
CA GLU A 146 5.08 -7.99 1.20
C GLU A 146 4.08 -9.15 1.07
N ARG A 147 4.54 -10.41 0.97
CA ARG A 147 3.67 -11.58 0.77
C ARG A 147 2.58 -11.74 1.83
N PRO A 148 2.83 -11.65 3.16
CA PRO A 148 1.77 -11.75 4.16
C PRO A 148 0.72 -10.63 4.03
N LEU A 149 1.17 -9.42 3.64
CA LEU A 149 0.29 -8.29 3.38
C LEU A 149 -0.63 -8.57 2.19
N MET A 150 -0.07 -9.05 1.08
CA MET A 150 -0.82 -9.40 -0.12
C MET A 150 -1.80 -10.56 0.11
N GLU A 151 -1.43 -11.54 0.94
CA GLU A 151 -2.33 -12.64 1.35
C GLU A 151 -3.51 -12.14 2.19
N ALA A 152 -3.27 -11.19 3.10
CA ALA A 152 -4.33 -10.54 3.87
C ALA A 152 -5.28 -9.73 2.97
N HIS A 153 -4.75 -9.01 1.97
CA HIS A 153 -5.54 -8.29 0.96
C HIS A 153 -6.43 -9.25 0.15
N ALA A 154 -5.85 -10.32 -0.38
CA ALA A 154 -6.60 -11.34 -1.10
C ALA A 154 -7.72 -11.94 -0.24
N ARG A 155 -7.46 -12.18 1.05
CA ARG A 155 -8.46 -12.68 2.00
C ARG A 155 -9.59 -11.68 2.25
N ALA A 156 -9.27 -10.40 2.48
CA ALA A 156 -10.28 -9.37 2.71
C ALA A 156 -11.23 -9.21 1.53
N ILE A 157 -10.69 -9.35 0.31
CA ILE A 157 -11.43 -9.09 -0.94
C ILE A 157 -12.18 -10.33 -1.42
N CYS A 158 -11.64 -11.53 -1.20
CA CYS A 158 -12.27 -12.79 -1.62
C CYS A 158 -13.15 -13.43 -0.52
N GLY A 159 -13.02 -13.00 0.74
CA GLY A 159 -13.47 -13.72 1.94
C GLY A 159 -14.96 -13.72 2.25
N SER A 160 -15.79 -12.94 1.55
CA SER A 160 -17.24 -12.87 1.84
C SER A 160 -18.11 -13.77 0.96
N GLY A 161 -17.53 -14.40 -0.07
CA GLY A 161 -18.28 -15.26 -0.98
C GLY A 161 -17.41 -15.69 -2.16
N GLY A 162 -16.77 -16.85 -2.05
CA GLY A 162 -16.07 -17.46 -3.18
C GLY A 162 -17.02 -17.57 -4.38
N GLY A 163 -16.58 -17.07 -5.53
CA GLY A 163 -17.35 -17.05 -6.77
C GLY A 163 -17.46 -15.68 -7.46
N GLY A 164 -16.86 -14.62 -6.91
CA GLY A 164 -16.89 -13.27 -7.49
C GLY A 164 -15.87 -13.03 -8.61
N ARG A 165 -15.96 -11.85 -9.23
CA ARG A 165 -14.98 -11.30 -10.17
C ARG A 165 -14.05 -10.31 -9.45
N VAL A 166 -12.75 -10.51 -9.54
CA VAL A 166 -11.74 -9.62 -8.94
C VAL A 166 -10.96 -8.93 -10.04
N LEU A 167 -10.72 -7.62 -9.87
CA LEU A 167 -9.82 -6.83 -10.71
C LEU A 167 -8.57 -6.48 -9.90
N ASN A 168 -7.39 -6.78 -10.44
CA ASN A 168 -6.12 -6.24 -10.01
C ASN A 168 -5.57 -5.27 -11.07
N ILE A 169 -5.05 -4.12 -10.65
CA ILE A 169 -4.32 -3.16 -11.50
C ILE A 169 -2.88 -3.10 -11.00
N GLY A 170 -1.95 -3.51 -11.86
CA GLY A 170 -0.53 -3.70 -11.54
C GLY A 170 -0.26 -5.14 -11.08
N PHE A 171 0.53 -5.89 -11.85
CA PHE A 171 0.92 -7.25 -11.49
C PHE A 171 2.21 -7.27 -10.65
N GLY A 172 3.21 -6.49 -11.05
CA GLY A 172 4.51 -6.45 -10.38
C GLY A 172 5.15 -7.85 -10.25
N MET A 173 5.35 -8.30 -9.02
CA MET A 173 5.89 -9.64 -8.74
C MET A 173 4.85 -10.77 -8.82
N GLY A 174 3.55 -10.43 -8.82
CA GLY A 174 2.43 -11.39 -8.84
C GLY A 174 2.04 -11.96 -7.48
N LEU A 175 2.53 -11.36 -6.38
CA LEU A 175 2.32 -11.88 -5.02
C LEU A 175 0.84 -11.87 -4.61
N VAL A 176 0.15 -10.76 -4.89
CA VAL A 176 -1.28 -10.63 -4.62
C VAL A 176 -2.09 -11.51 -5.54
N ASP A 177 -1.72 -11.59 -6.82
CA ASP A 177 -2.39 -12.44 -7.79
C ASP A 177 -2.30 -13.92 -7.41
N GLU A 178 -1.12 -14.38 -6.98
CA GLU A 178 -0.92 -15.75 -6.45
C GLU A 178 -1.84 -16.03 -5.27
N ALA A 179 -1.96 -15.08 -4.34
CA ALA A 179 -2.82 -15.20 -3.17
C ALA A 179 -4.31 -15.23 -3.56
N ILE A 180 -4.74 -14.36 -4.48
CA ILE A 180 -6.10 -14.30 -5.03
C ILE A 180 -6.46 -15.64 -5.70
N GLN A 181 -5.54 -16.23 -6.46
CA GLN A 181 -5.77 -17.50 -7.16
C GLN A 181 -5.96 -18.71 -6.23
N ARG A 182 -5.68 -18.60 -4.93
CA ARG A 182 -6.02 -19.64 -3.94
C ARG A 182 -7.52 -19.69 -3.65
N TYR A 183 -8.28 -18.66 -4.03
CA TYR A 183 -9.73 -18.60 -3.89
C TYR A 183 -10.43 -19.05 -5.18
N LYS A 184 -11.61 -19.67 -5.04
CA LYS A 184 -12.45 -20.04 -6.18
C LYS A 184 -13.15 -18.79 -6.70
N LEU A 185 -12.56 -18.12 -7.69
CA LEU A 185 -13.14 -16.97 -8.37
C LEU A 185 -13.80 -17.36 -9.69
N LEU A 186 -14.82 -16.58 -10.07
CA LEU A 186 -15.40 -16.66 -11.42
C LEU A 186 -14.45 -16.06 -12.46
N GLU A 187 -13.84 -14.92 -12.14
CA GLU A 187 -12.94 -14.21 -13.03
C GLU A 187 -11.92 -13.41 -12.22
N HIS A 188 -10.66 -13.42 -12.65
CA HIS A 188 -9.59 -12.59 -12.12
C HIS A 188 -9.01 -11.77 -13.28
N THR A 189 -9.39 -10.50 -13.36
CA THR A 189 -8.86 -9.58 -14.36
C THR A 189 -7.59 -8.92 -13.81
N ILE A 190 -6.50 -8.94 -14.59
CA ILE A 190 -5.25 -8.27 -14.24
C ILE A 190 -4.93 -7.26 -15.33
N VAL A 191 -4.76 -6.00 -14.96
CA VAL A 191 -4.29 -4.94 -15.86
C VAL A 191 -2.81 -4.71 -15.61
N GLU A 192 -1.98 -4.84 -16.65
CA GLU A 192 -0.55 -4.59 -16.56
C GLU A 192 -0.11 -3.66 -17.69
N ALA A 193 0.55 -2.56 -17.32
CA ALA A 193 0.98 -1.52 -18.23
C ALA A 193 2.44 -1.68 -18.69
N HIS A 194 3.27 -2.36 -17.89
CA HIS A 194 4.69 -2.52 -18.14
C HIS A 194 4.96 -3.73 -19.05
N PRO A 195 5.59 -3.54 -20.23
CA PRO A 195 5.84 -4.62 -21.19
C PRO A 195 6.64 -5.80 -20.61
N GLU A 196 7.72 -5.54 -19.87
CA GLU A 196 8.56 -6.61 -19.30
C GLU A 196 7.85 -7.44 -18.22
N VAL A 197 7.01 -6.79 -17.39
CA VAL A 197 6.15 -7.46 -16.40
C VAL A 197 5.10 -8.30 -17.11
N TYR A 198 4.44 -7.75 -18.13
CA TYR A 198 3.46 -8.45 -18.95
C TYR A 198 4.06 -9.70 -19.62
N ASP A 199 5.24 -9.57 -20.24
CA ASP A 199 5.93 -10.71 -20.85
C ASP A 199 6.31 -11.76 -19.80
N ARG A 200 6.70 -11.33 -18.59
CA ARG A 200 6.96 -12.24 -17.46
C ARG A 200 5.69 -12.99 -17.05
N MET A 201 4.53 -12.32 -16.95
CA MET A 201 3.25 -12.96 -16.64
C MET A 201 2.95 -14.09 -17.64
N LEU A 202 3.11 -13.81 -18.93
CA LEU A 202 2.89 -14.79 -19.98
C LEU A 202 3.85 -15.99 -19.87
N ARG A 203 5.15 -15.75 -19.63
CA ARG A 203 6.14 -16.81 -19.41
C ARG A 203 5.83 -17.68 -18.19
N LEU A 204 5.23 -17.10 -17.15
CA LEU A 204 4.81 -17.81 -15.93
C LEU A 204 3.44 -18.51 -16.09
N GLY A 205 2.85 -18.50 -17.30
CA GLY A 205 1.60 -19.21 -17.60
C GLY A 205 0.34 -18.50 -17.10
N TRP A 206 0.39 -17.21 -16.75
CA TRP A 206 -0.79 -16.49 -16.30
C TRP A 206 -1.89 -16.38 -17.36
N GLY A 207 -1.50 -16.28 -18.64
CA GLY A 207 -2.44 -16.25 -19.76
C GLY A 207 -3.14 -17.58 -20.03
N GLU A 208 -2.66 -18.67 -19.45
CA GLU A 208 -3.20 -20.02 -19.64
C GLU A 208 -4.21 -20.41 -18.55
N LYS A 209 -4.31 -19.62 -17.47
CA LYS A 209 -5.25 -19.87 -16.37
C LYS A 209 -6.67 -19.57 -16.83
N GLY A 210 -7.54 -20.58 -16.80
CA GLY A 210 -8.89 -20.50 -17.38
C GLY A 210 -9.85 -19.46 -16.76
N ASN A 211 -9.54 -18.95 -15.57
CA ASN A 211 -10.30 -17.88 -14.90
C ASN A 211 -9.55 -16.54 -14.87
N VAL A 212 -8.40 -16.40 -15.52
CA VAL A 212 -7.61 -15.17 -15.56
C VAL A 212 -7.82 -14.45 -16.90
N LYS A 213 -8.09 -13.15 -16.83
CA LYS A 213 -8.13 -12.25 -17.99
C LYS A 213 -7.03 -11.21 -17.84
N ILE A 214 -6.02 -11.25 -18.69
CA ILE A 214 -4.96 -10.22 -18.70
C ILE A 214 -5.34 -9.13 -19.70
N VAL A 215 -5.22 -7.87 -19.29
CA VAL A 215 -5.46 -6.69 -20.11
C VAL A 215 -4.17 -5.87 -20.14
N PHE A 216 -3.52 -5.81 -21.29
CA PHE A 216 -2.29 -5.04 -21.45
C PHE A 216 -2.59 -3.55 -21.67
N GLY A 217 -1.88 -2.70 -20.95
CA GLY A 217 -1.93 -1.24 -21.08
C GLY A 217 -2.20 -0.55 -19.76
N ARG A 218 -2.08 0.79 -19.77
CA ARG A 218 -2.39 1.61 -18.61
C ARG A 218 -3.88 1.47 -18.30
N TRP A 219 -4.22 1.34 -17.02
CA TRP A 219 -5.61 1.13 -16.60
C TRP A 219 -6.57 2.20 -17.12
N GLN A 220 -6.11 3.44 -17.27
CA GLN A 220 -6.89 4.56 -17.81
C GLN A 220 -7.28 4.35 -19.28
N ASP A 221 -6.39 3.75 -20.06
CA ASP A 221 -6.60 3.54 -21.50
C ASP A 221 -7.49 2.32 -21.76
N VAL A 222 -7.48 1.35 -20.83
CA VAL A 222 -8.23 0.10 -20.97
C VAL A 222 -9.55 0.08 -20.23
N LEU A 223 -9.94 1.19 -19.57
CA LEU A 223 -11.23 1.34 -18.89
C LEU A 223 -12.45 0.82 -19.69
N PRO A 224 -12.57 1.07 -21.02
CA PRO A 224 -13.70 0.57 -21.80
C PRO A 224 -13.76 -0.97 -21.91
N GLN A 225 -12.66 -1.67 -21.62
CA GLN A 225 -12.53 -3.12 -21.69
C GLN A 225 -12.81 -3.80 -20.33
N LEU A 226 -12.93 -3.02 -19.26
CA LEU A 226 -13.11 -3.49 -17.89
C LEU A 226 -14.61 -3.64 -17.57
N GLY A 227 -14.93 -4.71 -16.84
CA GLY A 227 -16.30 -5.06 -16.45
C GLY A 227 -16.72 -4.53 -15.08
N SER A 228 -17.77 -5.12 -14.53
CA SER A 228 -18.12 -4.97 -13.11
C SER A 228 -17.43 -6.04 -12.28
N TYR A 229 -16.96 -5.66 -11.10
CA TYR A 229 -16.14 -6.51 -10.22
C TYR A 229 -16.65 -6.44 -8.79
N ASP A 230 -16.67 -7.58 -8.12
CA ASP A 230 -17.06 -7.75 -6.72
C ASP A 230 -15.92 -7.37 -5.76
N GLY A 231 -14.68 -7.39 -6.26
CA GLY A 231 -13.47 -6.97 -5.55
C GLY A 231 -12.50 -6.22 -6.46
N ARG A 232 -11.81 -5.19 -5.94
CA ARG A 232 -10.83 -4.39 -6.69
C ARG A 232 -9.56 -4.17 -5.88
N ILE A 233 -8.41 -4.37 -6.51
CA ILE A 233 -7.07 -4.20 -5.94
C ILE A 233 -6.29 -3.28 -6.86
N TYR A 234 -5.55 -2.37 -6.23
CA TYR A 234 -4.54 -1.54 -6.86
C TYR A 234 -3.22 -1.98 -6.23
N SER A 235 -2.34 -2.59 -7.01
CA SER A 235 -0.99 -2.96 -6.57
C SER A 235 -0.07 -1.80 -6.90
N LEU A 236 0.68 -1.30 -5.91
CA LEU A 236 1.62 -0.19 -6.03
C LEU A 236 2.71 -0.52 -7.06
N SER A 237 2.47 -0.17 -8.31
CA SER A 237 3.47 -0.13 -9.38
C SER A 237 3.10 0.94 -10.42
N ILE A 238 2.49 2.05 -9.98
CA ILE A 238 2.26 3.24 -10.82
C ILE A 238 2.77 4.49 -10.12
#